data_AF-A0A357LYA1-F1
#
_entry.id   AF-A0A357LYA1-F1
#
_cell.length_a   1.000
_cell.length_b   1.000
_cell.length_c   1.000
_cell.angle_alpha   90.00
_cell.angle_beta   90.00
_cell.angle_gamma   90.00
#
_symmetry.space_group_name_H-M   'P 1'
#
loop_
_entity.id
_entity.type
_entity.pdbx_description
1 polymer ?
#
loop_
_entity_poly.entity_id
_entity_poly.type
_entity_poly.pdbx_seq_one_letter_code
_entity_poly.pdbx_strand_id
1 'polypeptide(L)'
;MSVTETATDAAAADVLEAHNQPVLGHAIIDRDHAEATELLERLKTAEGSEFVTLFCELDDHLNAHFKRENTLMTLFSYPQQDEHSADHTRVLGDMARFRQRAEQGRIRFAKAYVSDQLPGWLGLHISTMDAALVRYVNEKS
;
A
#
# COMPACT_ATOMS: atom_id res chain seq x y z
N MET A 1 40.80 21.68 37.49
CA MET A 1 39.39 21.25 37.30
C MET A 1 39.34 20.48 35.99
N SER A 2 39.13 19.17 36.11
CA SER A 2 38.96 18.26 34.98
C SER A 2 37.48 18.25 34.60
N VAL A 3 37.17 18.41 33.32
CA VAL A 3 35.92 17.89 32.74
C VAL A 3 36.29 17.32 31.37
N THR A 4 36.12 16.01 31.27
CA THR A 4 36.22 15.15 30.08
C THR A 4 34.87 15.09 29.34
N GLU A 5 34.90 14.37 28.20
CA GLU A 5 33.79 13.85 27.37
C GLU A 5 33.23 14.77 26.25
N THR A 6 33.70 14.60 25.01
CA THR A 6 33.30 13.66 23.92
C THR A 6 32.03 14.12 23.21
N ALA A 7 32.12 14.51 21.92
CA ALA A 7 31.80 13.69 20.75
C ALA A 7 30.41 13.01 20.91
N THR A 8 29.44 13.15 20.01
CA THR A 8 29.50 12.60 18.66
C THR A 8 28.23 13.05 17.90
N ASP A 9 28.40 13.23 16.59
CA ASP A 9 27.42 12.92 15.53
C ASP A 9 26.06 13.64 15.47
N ALA A 10 26.01 14.66 14.60
CA ALA A 10 24.78 15.17 14.02
C ALA A 10 24.35 14.40 12.75
N ALA A 11 24.93 13.23 12.45
CA ALA A 11 24.52 12.38 11.34
C ALA A 11 23.59 11.25 11.81
N ALA A 12 22.34 11.59 12.16
CA ALA A 12 21.27 10.58 12.28
C ALA A 12 19.85 11.17 12.15
N ALA A 13 19.68 12.34 11.52
CA ALA A 13 18.35 12.93 11.32
C ALA A 13 17.62 12.42 10.06
N ASP A 14 18.11 11.35 9.42
CA ASP A 14 17.43 10.72 8.28
C ASP A 14 17.47 9.19 8.41
N VAL A 15 17.20 8.70 9.62
CA VAL A 15 16.99 7.28 9.88
C VAL A 15 15.54 6.95 9.51
N LEU A 16 15.37 6.54 8.26
CA LEU A 16 14.40 5.55 7.77
C LEU A 16 13.09 5.53 8.57
N GLU A 17 12.09 6.31 8.16
CA GLU A 17 10.71 6.08 8.63
C GLU A 17 10.37 4.61 8.38
N ALA A 18 10.20 3.85 9.47
CA ALA A 18 9.64 2.52 9.37
C ALA A 18 8.30 2.66 8.65
N HIS A 19 8.19 2.09 7.45
CA HIS A 19 7.01 2.13 6.59
C HIS A 19 5.86 1.34 7.23
N ASN A 20 5.33 1.82 8.34
CA ASN A 20 4.14 1.29 8.93
C ASN A 20 2.99 2.18 8.49
N GLN A 21 2.11 1.65 7.65
CA GLN A 21 0.90 2.34 7.25
C GLN A 21 0.12 2.75 8.51
N PRO A 22 -0.57 3.91 8.51
CA PRO A 22 -1.32 4.32 9.68
C PRO A 22 -2.44 3.32 9.95
N VAL A 23 -2.59 2.96 11.23
CA VAL A 23 -3.72 2.15 11.71
C VAL A 23 -4.95 3.05 11.80
N LEU A 24 -5.99 2.70 11.07
CA LEU A 24 -7.21 3.49 10.92
C LEU A 24 -8.29 3.12 11.94
N GLY A 25 -8.13 1.99 12.63
CA GLY A 25 -9.09 1.53 13.64
C GLY A 25 -10.22 0.69 13.06
N HIS A 26 -10.00 0.06 11.90
CA HIS A 26 -10.90 -0.92 11.31
C HIS A 26 -10.09 -2.20 11.02
N ALA A 27 -10.20 -3.18 11.91
CA ALA A 27 -9.25 -4.30 12.02
C ALA A 27 -9.02 -5.11 10.72
N ILE A 28 -10.03 -5.21 9.84
CA ILE A 28 -9.89 -5.90 8.55
C ILE A 28 -9.11 -5.03 7.55
N ILE A 29 -9.40 -3.72 7.50
CA ILE A 29 -8.73 -2.78 6.59
C ILE A 29 -7.27 -2.59 7.06
N ASP A 30 -7.05 -2.45 8.37
CA ASP A 30 -5.70 -2.32 8.93
C ASP A 30 -4.82 -3.56 8.61
N ARG A 31 -5.42 -4.75 8.65
CA ARG A 31 -4.74 -5.98 8.24
C ARG A 31 -4.41 -5.98 6.75
N ASP A 32 -5.37 -5.59 5.90
CA ASP A 32 -5.14 -5.52 4.46
C ASP A 32 -3.99 -4.58 4.11
N HIS A 33 -3.91 -3.42 4.76
CA HIS A 33 -2.82 -2.45 4.56
C HIS A 33 -1.46 -3.01 4.97
N ALA A 34 -1.41 -3.72 6.10
CA ALA A 34 -0.18 -4.37 6.56
C ALA A 34 0.27 -5.47 5.59
N GLU A 35 -0.65 -6.33 5.14
CA GLU A 35 -0.37 -7.41 4.18
C GLU A 35 0.10 -6.85 2.82
N ALA A 36 -0.52 -5.77 2.32
CA ALA A 36 -0.08 -5.10 1.09
C ALA A 36 1.34 -4.53 1.22
N THR A 37 1.65 -3.93 2.37
CA THR A 37 2.99 -3.37 2.66
C THR A 37 4.04 -4.46 2.76
N GLU A 38 3.72 -5.59 3.40
CA GLU A 38 4.61 -6.75 3.48
C GLU A 38 4.91 -7.34 2.10
N LEU A 39 3.90 -7.47 1.24
CA LEU A 39 4.08 -7.93 -0.14
C LEU A 39 4.99 -6.97 -0.94
N LEU A 40 4.79 -5.66 -0.80
CA LEU A 40 5.65 -4.65 -1.42
C LEU A 40 7.11 -4.76 -0.93
N GLU A 41 7.33 -4.99 0.35
CA GLU A 41 8.67 -5.16 0.91
C GLU A 41 9.35 -6.40 0.32
N ARG A 42 8.65 -7.55 0.29
CA ARG A 42 9.18 -8.79 -0.30
C ARG A 42 9.50 -8.64 -1.79
N LEU A 43 8.70 -7.87 -2.52
CA LEU A 43 8.89 -7.60 -3.94
C LEU A 43 10.17 -6.79 -4.25
N LYS A 44 10.73 -6.04 -3.29
CA LYS A 44 11.94 -5.22 -3.50
C LYS A 44 13.15 -6.07 -3.90
N THR A 45 13.27 -7.27 -3.35
CA THR A 45 14.41 -8.18 -3.59
C THR A 45 14.05 -9.41 -4.41
N ALA A 46 12.78 -9.63 -4.69
CA ALA A 46 12.32 -10.79 -5.45
C ALA A 46 12.77 -10.73 -6.91
N GLU A 47 13.13 -11.90 -7.47
CA GLU A 47 13.59 -12.05 -8.85
C GLU A 47 12.87 -13.18 -9.57
N GLY A 48 12.95 -13.19 -10.91
CA GLY A 48 12.48 -14.31 -11.73
C GLY A 48 11.05 -14.75 -11.41
N SER A 49 10.85 -16.05 -11.18
CA SER A 49 9.54 -16.64 -10.88
C SER A 49 8.99 -16.23 -9.51
N GLU A 50 9.85 -15.99 -8.52
CA GLU A 50 9.41 -15.53 -7.20
C GLU A 50 8.75 -14.16 -7.30
N PHE A 51 9.36 -13.24 -8.06
CA PHE A 51 8.76 -11.93 -8.31
C PHE A 51 7.38 -12.06 -8.95
N VAL A 52 7.23 -12.94 -9.95
CA VAL A 52 5.94 -13.15 -10.62
C VAL A 52 4.88 -13.65 -9.64
N THR A 53 5.21 -14.64 -8.82
CA THR A 53 4.29 -15.17 -7.79
C THR A 53 3.84 -14.08 -6.83
N LEU A 54 4.78 -13.34 -6.25
CA LEU A 54 4.48 -12.27 -5.29
C LEU A 54 3.69 -11.11 -5.93
N PHE A 55 3.98 -10.79 -7.18
CA PHE A 55 3.25 -9.74 -7.89
C PHE A 55 1.79 -10.15 -8.15
N CYS A 56 1.55 -11.42 -8.50
CA CYS A 56 0.20 -11.97 -8.61
C CYS A 56 -0.51 -11.98 -7.25
N GLU A 57 0.17 -12.36 -6.17
CA GLU A 57 -0.38 -12.28 -4.80
C GLU A 57 -0.77 -10.85 -4.43
N LEU A 58 0.06 -9.85 -4.74
CA LEU A 58 -0.25 -8.44 -4.51
C LEU A 58 -1.45 -7.96 -5.34
N ASP A 59 -1.52 -8.33 -6.62
CA ASP A 59 -2.67 -8.00 -7.48
C ASP A 59 -3.97 -8.60 -6.92
N ASP A 60 -3.96 -9.89 -6.57
CA ASP A 60 -5.12 -10.57 -5.98
C ASP A 60 -5.53 -9.93 -4.64
N HIS A 61 -4.56 -9.57 -3.82
CA HIS A 61 -4.77 -8.89 -2.53
C HIS A 61 -5.44 -7.53 -2.69
N LEU A 62 -4.90 -6.67 -3.55
CA LEU A 62 -5.47 -5.33 -3.82
C LEU A 62 -6.89 -5.43 -4.38
N ASN A 63 -7.16 -6.38 -5.29
CA ASN A 63 -8.51 -6.63 -5.77
C ASN A 63 -9.47 -6.99 -4.63
N ALA A 64 -9.05 -7.87 -3.72
CA ALA A 64 -9.89 -8.31 -2.61
C ALA A 64 -10.12 -7.18 -1.59
N HIS A 65 -9.08 -6.40 -1.28
CA HIS A 65 -9.13 -5.25 -0.39
C HIS A 65 -10.06 -4.16 -0.93
N PHE A 66 -9.86 -3.67 -2.15
CA PHE A 66 -10.73 -2.64 -2.74
C PHE A 66 -12.17 -3.12 -2.91
N LYS A 67 -12.40 -4.42 -3.13
CA LYS A 67 -13.76 -4.97 -3.13
C LYS A 67 -14.45 -4.84 -1.76
N ARG A 68 -13.73 -5.04 -0.65
CA ARG A 68 -14.26 -4.85 0.70
C ARG A 68 -14.62 -3.39 0.93
N GLU A 69 -13.74 -2.47 0.58
CA GLU A 69 -13.98 -1.03 0.75
C GLU A 69 -15.11 -0.52 -0.15
N ASN A 70 -15.14 -0.90 -1.43
CA ASN A 70 -16.24 -0.57 -2.33
C ASN A 70 -17.59 -1.09 -1.79
N THR A 71 -17.58 -2.26 -1.14
CA THR A 71 -18.77 -2.80 -0.47
C THR A 71 -19.17 -1.93 0.73
N LEU A 72 -18.22 -1.53 1.58
CA LEU A 72 -18.48 -0.60 2.70
C LEU A 72 -19.02 0.74 2.20
N MET A 73 -18.41 1.32 1.17
CA MET A 73 -18.87 2.56 0.56
C MET A 73 -20.33 2.45 0.09
N THR A 74 -20.66 1.34 -0.58
CA THR A 74 -22.03 1.09 -1.05
C THR A 74 -23.01 0.92 0.13
N LEU A 75 -22.65 0.11 1.13
CA LEU A 75 -23.51 -0.20 2.28
C LEU A 75 -23.84 1.03 3.12
N PHE A 76 -22.85 1.91 3.32
CA PHE A 76 -23.01 3.10 4.15
C PHE A 76 -23.39 4.36 3.33
N SER A 77 -23.62 4.21 2.02
CA SER A 77 -23.89 5.34 1.11
C SER A 77 -22.83 6.44 1.23
N TYR A 78 -21.55 6.04 1.15
CA TYR A 78 -20.42 6.94 1.31
C TYR A 78 -20.41 8.02 0.21
N PRO A 79 -20.44 9.33 0.55
CA PRO A 79 -20.63 10.38 -0.45
C PRO A 79 -19.52 10.52 -1.50
N GLN A 80 -18.29 10.12 -1.19
CA GLN A 80 -17.13 10.19 -2.10
C GLN A 80 -16.85 8.85 -2.81
N GLN A 81 -17.83 7.94 -2.87
CA GLN A 81 -17.64 6.62 -3.48
C GLN A 81 -17.10 6.68 -4.90
N ASP A 82 -17.64 7.53 -5.76
CA ASP A 82 -17.25 7.57 -7.18
C ASP A 82 -15.78 7.95 -7.37
N GLU A 83 -15.29 8.94 -6.62
CA GLU A 83 -13.90 9.37 -6.65
C GLU A 83 -12.97 8.26 -6.11
N HIS A 84 -13.35 7.65 -5.00
CA HIS A 84 -12.57 6.58 -4.36
C HIS A 84 -12.49 5.33 -5.25
N SER A 85 -13.62 4.82 -5.74
CA SER A 85 -13.63 3.66 -6.64
C SER A 85 -12.95 3.93 -7.99
N ALA A 86 -12.90 5.18 -8.46
CA ALA A 86 -12.15 5.52 -9.66
C ALA A 86 -10.63 5.39 -9.45
N ASP A 87 -10.11 5.80 -8.29
CA ASP A 87 -8.69 5.65 -7.97
C ASP A 87 -8.30 4.17 -7.82
N HIS A 88 -9.15 3.35 -7.18
CA HIS A 88 -9.02 1.89 -7.18
C HIS A 88 -8.94 1.31 -8.60
N THR A 89 -9.88 1.70 -9.47
CA THR A 89 -9.97 1.19 -10.84
C THR A 89 -8.71 1.50 -11.63
N ARG A 90 -8.10 2.68 -11.43
CA ARG A 90 -6.85 3.06 -12.07
C ARG A 90 -5.71 2.11 -11.66
N VAL A 91 -5.54 1.88 -10.37
CA VAL A 91 -4.49 0.99 -9.84
C VAL A 91 -4.68 -0.46 -10.29
N LEU A 92 -5.91 -0.99 -10.22
CA LEU A 92 -6.19 -2.35 -10.70
C LEU A 92 -5.95 -2.49 -12.21
N GLY A 93 -6.20 -1.44 -12.99
CA GLY A 93 -5.88 -1.41 -14.41
C GLY A 93 -4.37 -1.49 -14.67
N ASP A 94 -3.55 -0.77 -13.90
CA ASP A 94 -2.09 -0.87 -13.94
C ASP A 94 -1.61 -2.26 -13.55
N MET A 95 -2.09 -2.78 -12.41
CA MET A 95 -1.72 -4.10 -11.89
C MET A 95 -2.03 -5.22 -12.89
N ALA A 96 -3.24 -5.26 -13.45
CA ALA A 96 -3.63 -6.29 -14.42
C ALA A 96 -2.75 -6.27 -15.69
N ARG A 97 -2.42 -5.07 -16.20
CA ARG A 97 -1.53 -4.93 -17.38
C ARG A 97 -0.12 -5.41 -17.08
N PHE A 98 0.39 -5.14 -15.89
CA PHE A 98 1.73 -5.56 -15.49
C PHE A 98 1.80 -7.05 -15.14
N ARG A 99 0.75 -7.61 -14.54
CA ARG A 99 0.61 -9.05 -14.28
C ARG A 99 0.72 -9.85 -15.57
N GLN A 100 -0.06 -9.49 -16.59
CA GLN A 100 -0.04 -10.17 -17.88
C GLN A 100 1.37 -10.20 -18.50
N ARG A 101 2.17 -9.14 -18.32
CA ARG A 101 3.54 -9.07 -18.80
C ARG A 101 4.50 -9.86 -17.91
N ALA A 102 4.35 -9.79 -16.60
CA ALA A 102 5.16 -10.52 -15.63
C ALA A 102 5.03 -12.03 -15.84
N GLU A 103 3.81 -12.55 -16.05
CA GLU A 103 3.53 -13.96 -16.36
C GLU A 103 4.21 -14.44 -17.66
N GLN A 104 4.54 -13.52 -18.56
CA GLN A 104 5.32 -13.79 -19.78
C GLN A 104 6.84 -13.64 -19.57
N GLY A 105 7.30 -13.53 -18.32
CA GLY A 105 8.70 -13.30 -17.95
C GLY A 105 9.18 -11.86 -18.12
N ARG A 106 8.31 -10.92 -18.47
CA ARG A 106 8.67 -9.50 -18.72
C ARG A 106 8.43 -8.65 -17.47
N ILE A 107 9.20 -8.94 -16.42
CA ILE A 107 8.99 -8.35 -15.08
C ILE A 107 9.46 -6.90 -14.91
N ARG A 108 10.29 -6.38 -15.83
CA ARG A 108 10.92 -5.05 -15.68
C ARG A 108 9.93 -3.91 -15.38
N PHE A 109 8.78 -3.90 -16.06
CA PHE A 109 7.77 -2.84 -15.86
C PHE A 109 7.02 -3.01 -14.55
N ALA A 110 6.68 -4.25 -14.18
CA ALA A 110 6.06 -4.56 -12.90
C ALA A 110 6.98 -4.14 -11.74
N LYS A 111 8.28 -4.44 -11.86
CA LYS A 111 9.31 -4.00 -10.89
C LYS A 111 9.36 -2.49 -10.72
N ALA A 112 9.48 -1.75 -11.83
CA ALA A 112 9.50 -0.29 -11.77
C ALA A 112 8.22 0.26 -11.12
N TYR A 113 7.05 -0.31 -11.45
CA TYR A 113 5.79 0.14 -10.86
C TYR A 113 5.72 -0.06 -9.34
N VAL A 114 6.08 -1.25 -8.84
CA VAL A 114 6.03 -1.56 -7.40
C VAL A 114 7.15 -0.90 -6.60
N SER A 115 8.24 -0.48 -7.23
CA SER A 115 9.32 0.26 -6.57
C SER A 115 9.08 1.77 -6.57
N ASP A 116 8.59 2.33 -7.68
CA ASP A 116 8.65 3.78 -7.90
C ASP A 116 7.30 4.49 -7.72
N GLN A 117 6.17 3.78 -7.91
CA GLN A 117 4.84 4.41 -7.99
C GLN A 117 3.88 3.89 -6.94
N LEU A 118 3.71 2.57 -6.85
CA LEU A 118 2.70 1.94 -6.01
C LEU A 118 2.87 2.26 -4.51
N PRO A 119 4.08 2.26 -3.92
CA PRO A 119 4.23 2.55 -2.49
C PRO A 119 3.82 3.96 -2.10
N GLY A 120 4.20 4.95 -2.92
CA GLY A 120 3.85 6.35 -2.69
C GLY A 120 2.36 6.61 -2.83
N TRP A 121 1.73 5.98 -3.84
CA TRP A 121 0.28 6.01 -3.99
C TRP A 121 -0.42 5.36 -2.80
N LEU A 122 0.00 4.15 -2.38
CA LEU A 122 -0.65 3.40 -1.31
C LEU A 122 -0.64 4.19 0.01
N GLY A 123 0.49 4.77 0.39
CA GLY A 123 0.58 5.57 1.61
C GLY A 123 -0.30 6.83 1.58
N LEU A 124 -0.39 7.50 0.43
CA LEU A 124 -1.28 8.65 0.27
C LEU A 124 -2.76 8.22 0.33
N HIS A 125 -3.12 7.14 -0.35
CA HIS A 125 -4.47 6.62 -0.41
C HIS A 125 -4.97 6.24 0.99
N ILE A 126 -4.17 5.47 1.74
CA ILE A 126 -4.48 5.04 3.10
C ILE A 126 -4.67 6.24 4.05
N SER A 127 -3.74 7.20 4.01
CA SER A 127 -3.76 8.35 4.92
C SER A 127 -4.86 9.38 4.60
N THR A 128 -5.53 9.26 3.44
CA THR A 128 -6.54 10.23 2.99
C THR A 128 -7.89 9.60 2.74
N MET A 129 -8.02 8.76 1.72
CA MET A 129 -9.29 8.21 1.25
C MET A 129 -9.79 7.11 2.19
N ASP A 130 -8.94 6.18 2.59
CA ASP A 130 -9.32 5.06 3.47
C ASP A 130 -9.58 5.55 4.89
N ALA A 131 -8.72 6.46 5.38
CA ALA A 131 -8.93 7.12 6.66
C ALA A 131 -10.29 7.86 6.73
N ALA A 132 -10.70 8.50 5.64
CA ALA A 132 -12.01 9.15 5.56
C ALA A 132 -13.16 8.14 5.52
N LEU A 133 -13.03 7.05 4.76
CA LEU A 133 -14.01 5.97 4.72
C LEU A 133 -14.19 5.31 6.08
N VAL A 134 -13.09 4.90 6.73
CA VAL A 134 -13.12 4.23 8.04
C VAL A 134 -13.77 5.11 9.09
N ARG A 135 -13.42 6.41 9.14
CA ARG A 135 -14.07 7.35 10.05
C ARG A 135 -15.58 7.42 9.80
N TYR A 136 -16.00 7.54 8.55
CA TYR A 136 -17.41 7.62 8.17
C TYR A 136 -18.18 6.34 8.55
N VAL A 137 -17.61 5.16 8.30
CA VAL A 137 -18.21 3.87 8.68
C VAL A 137 -18.34 3.76 10.20
N ASN A 138 -17.30 4.12 10.95
CA ASN A 138 -17.31 4.03 12.42
C ASN A 138 -18.34 4.99 13.06
N GLU A 139 -18.57 6.17 12.49
CA GLU A 139 -19.61 7.10 12.94
C GLU A 139 -21.05 6.62 12.66
N LYS A 140 -21.21 5.62 11.79
CA LYS A 140 -22.51 5.11 11.32
C LYS A 140 -22.79 3.66 11.69
N SER A 141 -21.83 2.98 12.33
CA SER A 141 -21.94 1.57 12.76
C SER A 141 -22.55 1.42 14.15
#